data_AF-A0A1H5F0N2-F1
#
_entry.id   AF-A0A1H5F0N2-F1
#
_cell.length_a   1.000
_cell.length_b   1.000
_cell.length_c   1.000
_cell.angle_alpha   90.00
_cell.angle_beta   90.00
_cell.angle_gamma   90.00
#
_symmetry.space_group_name_H-M   'P 1'
#
loop_
_entity.id
_entity.type
_entity.pdbx_description
1 polymer ?
#
loop_
_entity_poly.entity_id
_entity_poly.type
_entity_poly.pdbx_seq_one_letter_code
_entity_poly.pdbx_strand_id
1 'polypeptide(L)'
;MSDFQAESTPTARKHHQCCECEGSIEPGQKYQLIAGSWEGRMHSFKTCMSCLEARDWATSQIEWCGGDDHLYYFGQLEEDLSIMAPEIVTQDGRRFHAYRLGAQIANRRMLARAKLKAA
;
A
#
# COMPACT_ATOMS: atom_id res chain seq x y z
N MET A 1 17.16 -10.30 18.03
CA MET A 1 16.32 -11.22 17.23
C MET A 1 16.68 -10.95 15.78
N SER A 2 16.81 -11.99 14.95
CA SER A 2 17.07 -11.81 13.51
C SER A 2 15.86 -11.15 12.84
N ASP A 3 16.10 -10.28 11.85
CA ASP A 3 15.01 -9.75 11.03
C ASP A 3 14.45 -10.87 10.14
N PHE A 4 13.12 -10.96 10.06
CA PHE A 4 12.42 -11.95 9.25
C PHE A 4 11.05 -11.41 8.86
N GLN A 5 10.48 -11.90 7.76
CA GLN A 5 9.11 -11.63 7.38
C GLN A 5 8.44 -12.86 6.75
N ALA A 6 7.13 -12.95 6.93
CA ALA A 6 6.26 -13.92 6.28
C ALA A 6 5.11 -13.19 5.60
N GLU A 7 4.78 -13.64 4.38
CA GLU A 7 3.71 -13.08 3.56
C GLU A 7 2.62 -14.12 3.31
N SER A 8 1.36 -13.68 3.31
CA SER A 8 0.21 -14.51 2.93
C SER A 8 -0.94 -13.65 2.40
N THR A 9 -1.87 -14.27 1.66
CA THR A 9 -3.07 -13.60 1.12
C THR A 9 -4.37 -14.23 1.64
N PRO A 10 -4.69 -14.11 2.94
CA PRO A 10 -5.88 -14.72 3.53
C PRO A 10 -7.18 -13.99 3.14
N THR A 11 -8.30 -14.69 3.34
CA THR A 11 -9.64 -14.09 3.34
C THR A 11 -9.98 -13.56 4.75
N ALA A 12 -10.44 -12.32 4.84
CA ALA A 12 -10.83 -11.67 6.09
C ALA A 12 -11.99 -12.42 6.76
N ARG A 13 -11.78 -12.82 8.02
CA ARG A 13 -12.83 -13.43 8.87
C ARG A 13 -13.52 -12.41 9.78
N LYS A 14 -12.93 -11.23 9.91
CA LYS A 14 -13.44 -10.09 10.69
C LYS A 14 -13.02 -8.80 9.98
N HIS A 15 -13.60 -7.69 10.41
CA HIS A 15 -13.22 -6.37 9.92
C HIS A 15 -11.73 -6.08 10.21
N HIS A 16 -11.02 -5.59 9.20
CA HIS A 16 -9.65 -5.11 9.31
C HIS A 16 -9.52 -3.70 8.71
N GLN A 17 -8.43 -3.02 9.04
CA GLN A 17 -8.05 -1.74 8.44
C GLN A 17 -6.84 -1.95 7.53
N CYS A 18 -6.89 -1.38 6.32
CA CYS A 18 -5.76 -1.34 5.41
C CYS A 18 -4.69 -0.37 5.93
N CYS A 19 -3.41 -0.74 5.91
CA CYS A 19 -2.32 0.15 6.34
C CYS A 19 -2.05 1.31 5.38
N GLU A 20 -2.36 1.18 4.08
CA GLU A 20 -2.09 2.22 3.07
C GLU A 20 -3.18 3.29 3.00
N CYS A 21 -4.42 2.83 2.82
CA CYS A 21 -5.55 3.72 2.57
C CYS A 21 -6.44 3.93 3.79
N GLU A 22 -6.10 3.36 4.96
CA GLU A 22 -6.93 3.36 6.18
C GLU A 22 -8.36 2.81 5.98
N GLY A 23 -8.68 2.27 4.81
CA GLY A 23 -9.99 1.76 4.43
C GLY A 23 -10.33 0.45 5.12
N SER A 24 -11.64 0.16 5.21
CA SER A 24 -12.11 -1.12 5.74
C SER A 24 -11.85 -2.27 4.78
N ILE A 25 -11.46 -3.40 5.36
CA ILE A 25 -11.41 -4.71 4.73
C ILE A 25 -12.49 -5.53 5.42
N GLU A 26 -13.59 -5.75 4.72
CA GLU A 26 -14.78 -6.42 5.24
C GLU A 26 -14.61 -7.94 5.26
N PRO A 27 -15.32 -8.67 6.15
CA PRO A 27 -15.35 -10.13 6.11
C PRO A 27 -15.68 -10.67 4.70
N GLY A 28 -14.94 -11.69 4.27
CA GLY A 28 -15.05 -12.26 2.93
C GLY A 28 -14.12 -11.63 1.88
N GLN A 29 -13.52 -10.46 2.15
CA GLN A 29 -12.54 -9.85 1.24
C GLN A 29 -11.14 -10.46 1.42
N LYS A 30 -10.40 -10.62 0.32
CA LYS A 30 -8.97 -10.95 0.38
C LYS A 30 -8.14 -9.74 0.76
N TYR A 31 -7.01 -9.97 1.41
CA TYR A 31 -6.01 -8.96 1.71
C TYR A 31 -4.64 -9.62 1.84
N GLN A 32 -3.57 -8.84 1.68
CA GLN A 32 -2.21 -9.30 1.98
C GLN A 32 -1.91 -9.05 3.45
N LEU A 33 -1.38 -10.08 4.13
CA LEU A 33 -0.84 -10.00 5.47
C LEU A 33 0.67 -10.22 5.39
N ILE A 34 1.43 -9.20 5.77
CA ILE A 34 2.87 -9.31 6.02
C ILE A 34 3.09 -9.20 7.53
N ALA A 35 3.77 -10.19 8.11
CA ALA A 35 4.11 -10.22 9.52
C ALA A 35 5.59 -10.58 9.69
N GLY A 36 6.30 -9.83 10.51
CA GLY A 36 7.75 -9.97 10.61
C GLY A 36 8.34 -9.26 11.81
N SER A 37 9.64 -9.47 12.01
CA SER A 37 10.49 -8.74 12.94
C SER A 37 11.39 -7.79 12.16
N TRP A 38 11.36 -6.51 12.51
CA TRP A 38 12.28 -5.49 12.03
C TRP A 38 12.84 -4.76 13.25
N GLU A 39 14.17 -4.60 13.31
CA GLU A 39 14.85 -3.94 14.44
C GLU A 39 14.50 -4.59 15.80
N GLY A 40 14.30 -5.92 15.80
CA GLY A 40 13.90 -6.67 16.98
C GLY A 40 12.47 -6.45 17.48
N ARG A 41 11.61 -5.80 16.68
CA ARG A 41 10.19 -5.60 16.98
C ARG A 41 9.29 -6.32 15.99
N MET A 42 8.28 -7.00 16.51
CA MET A 42 7.26 -7.66 15.69
C MET A 42 6.23 -6.64 15.20
N HIS A 43 6.03 -6.58 13.89
CA HIS A 43 4.97 -5.80 13.26
C HIS A 43 4.11 -6.68 12.34
N SER A 44 2.89 -6.24 12.07
CA SER A 44 2.01 -6.87 11.09
C SER A 44 1.27 -5.80 10.28
N PHE A 45 1.28 -5.94 8.97
CA PHE A 45 0.71 -5.00 8.02
C PHE A 45 -0.35 -5.71 7.18
N LYS A 46 -1.50 -5.05 7.03
CA LYS A 46 -2.66 -5.58 6.30
C LYS A 46 -2.91 -4.66 5.12
N THR A 47 -2.70 -5.15 3.91
CA THR A 47 -2.89 -4.37 2.69
C THR A 47 -4.12 -4.90 1.94
N CYS A 48 -5.12 -4.06 1.69
CA CYS A 48 -6.25 -4.47 0.85
C CYS A 48 -5.80 -4.70 -0.60
N MET A 49 -6.53 -5.53 -1.36
CA MET A 49 -6.12 -5.91 -2.72
C MET A 49 -5.86 -4.71 -3.65
N SER A 50 -6.67 -3.67 -3.61
CA SER A 50 -6.46 -2.50 -4.50
C SER A 50 -5.17 -1.73 -4.18
N CYS A 51 -4.76 -1.68 -2.91
CA CYS A 51 -3.50 -1.05 -2.54
C CYS A 51 -2.31 -1.98 -2.80
N LEU A 52 -2.51 -3.30 -2.70
CA LEU A 52 -1.51 -4.28 -3.14
C LEU A 52 -1.24 -4.13 -4.64
N GLU A 53 -2.28 -4.14 -5.48
CA GLU A 53 -2.16 -3.97 -6.92
C GLU A 53 -1.48 -2.64 -7.29
N ALA A 54 -1.82 -1.56 -6.59
CA ALA A 54 -1.18 -0.26 -6.77
C ALA A 54 0.32 -0.30 -6.43
N ARG A 55 0.69 -0.98 -5.33
CA ARG A 55 2.08 -1.15 -4.92
C ARG A 55 2.85 -2.04 -5.89
N ASP A 56 2.30 -3.18 -6.28
CA ASP A 56 2.93 -4.11 -7.22
C ASP A 56 3.23 -3.40 -8.55
N TRP A 57 2.26 -2.61 -9.04
CA TRP A 57 2.49 -1.75 -10.20
C TRP A 57 3.61 -0.74 -9.94
N ALA A 58 3.58 0.02 -8.84
CA ALA A 58 4.59 1.03 -8.53
C ALA A 58 6.00 0.43 -8.44
N THR A 59 6.16 -0.67 -7.71
CA THR A 59 7.44 -1.37 -7.53
C THR A 59 7.98 -2.02 -8.81
N SER A 60 7.15 -2.18 -9.84
CA SER A 60 7.59 -2.67 -11.15
C SER A 60 8.11 -1.57 -12.09
N GLN A 61 8.00 -0.30 -11.69
CA GLN A 61 8.43 0.83 -12.52
C GLN A 61 9.96 1.01 -12.47
N ILE A 62 10.56 1.41 -13.59
CA ILE A 62 12.02 1.63 -13.66
C ILE A 62 12.46 2.77 -12.74
N GLU A 63 11.61 3.78 -12.54
CA GLU A 63 11.84 4.91 -11.65
C GLU A 63 11.85 4.47 -10.18
N TRP A 64 11.11 3.41 -9.84
CA TRP A 64 11.15 2.78 -8.52
C TRP A 64 12.42 1.95 -8.32
N CYS A 65 12.85 1.25 -9.36
CA CYS A 65 14.03 0.38 -9.36
C CYS A 65 15.37 1.13 -9.52
N GLY A 66 15.37 2.46 -9.58
CA GLY A 66 16.56 3.26 -9.88
C GLY A 66 17.53 3.50 -8.71
N GLY A 67 17.20 3.07 -7.48
CA GLY A 67 18.01 3.29 -6.27
C GLY A 67 18.62 2.00 -5.67
N ASP A 68 19.61 2.18 -4.78
CA ASP A 68 20.40 1.10 -4.16
C ASP A 68 19.65 0.28 -3.09
N ASP A 69 18.47 0.71 -2.65
CA ASP A 69 17.67 0.04 -1.63
C ASP A 69 16.21 -0.08 -2.08
N HIS A 70 15.82 -1.26 -2.57
CA HIS A 70 14.48 -1.56 -3.11
C HIS A 70 13.44 -1.76 -2.00
N LEU A 71 13.32 -0.80 -1.10
CA LEU A 71 12.41 -0.86 0.03
C LEU A 71 11.15 -0.02 -0.22
N TYR A 72 10.00 -0.57 0.15
CA TYR A 72 8.77 0.20 0.32
C TYR A 72 8.42 0.22 1.81
N TYR A 73 7.86 1.34 2.26
CA TYR A 73 7.39 1.47 3.64
C TYR A 73 5.87 1.33 3.68
N PHE A 74 5.39 0.49 4.61
CA PHE A 74 3.95 0.33 4.81
C PHE A 74 3.31 1.62 5.32
N GLY A 75 2.23 2.04 4.66
CA GLY A 75 1.50 3.26 4.99
C GLY A 75 1.97 4.52 4.25
N GLN A 76 2.97 4.40 3.37
CA GLN A 76 3.52 5.53 2.61
C GLN A 76 3.25 5.46 1.11
N LEU A 77 2.49 4.47 0.62
CA LEU A 77 2.32 4.24 -0.82
C LEU A 77 1.81 5.45 -1.61
N GLU A 78 0.92 6.26 -1.02
CA GLU A 78 0.45 7.50 -1.68
C GLU A 78 1.56 8.52 -1.88
N GLU A 79 2.40 8.71 -0.85
CA GLU A 79 3.52 9.64 -0.88
C GLU A 79 4.56 9.16 -1.89
N ASP A 80 4.89 7.87 -1.87
CA ASP A 80 5.82 7.26 -2.82
C ASP A 80 5.34 7.43 -4.27
N LEU A 81 4.05 7.20 -4.53
CA LEU A 81 3.44 7.44 -5.85
C LEU A 81 3.54 8.92 -6.25
N SER A 82 3.40 9.85 -5.31
CA SER A 82 3.49 11.29 -5.59
C SER A 82 4.92 11.75 -5.91
N ILE A 83 5.93 11.11 -5.29
CA ILE A 83 7.35 11.36 -5.52
C ILE A 83 7.80 10.72 -6.84
N MET A 84 7.36 9.49 -7.13
CA MET A 84 7.72 8.78 -8.36
C MET A 84 7.05 9.40 -9.60
N ALA A 85 5.80 9.88 -9.50
CA ALA A 85 5.06 10.40 -10.65
C ALA A 85 5.80 11.49 -11.48
N PRO A 86 6.45 12.52 -10.89
CA PRO A 86 7.23 13.49 -11.66
C PRO A 86 8.51 12.92 -12.27
N GLU A 87 9.08 11.86 -11.69
CA GLU A 87 10.28 11.17 -12.22
C GLU A 87 9.98 10.34 -13.47
N ILE A 88 8.71 10.02 -13.72
CA ILE A 88 8.28 9.34 -14.96
C ILE A 88 8.37 10.34 -16.13
N VAL A 89 9.45 10.23 -16.90
CA VAL A 89 9.76 11.11 -18.05
C VAL A 89 8.97 10.72 -19.32
N THR A 90 8.49 9.48 -19.40
CA THR A 90 7.86 8.94 -20.62
C THR A 90 6.43 9.45 -20.84
N GLN A 91 6.06 9.71 -22.10
CA GLN A 91 4.70 10.11 -22.51
C GLN A 91 3.80 8.88 -22.79
N ASP A 92 3.87 7.86 -21.95
CA ASP A 92 3.14 6.59 -22.11
C ASP A 92 1.89 6.49 -21.20
N GLY A 93 1.60 7.54 -20.42
CA GLY A 93 0.48 7.59 -19.49
C GLY A 93 0.76 7.03 -18.10
N ARG A 94 1.94 6.46 -17.82
CA ARG A 94 2.30 5.93 -16.49
C ARG A 94 2.29 7.01 -15.41
N ARG A 95 2.72 8.23 -15.75
CA ARG A 95 2.62 9.39 -14.84
C ARG A 95 1.19 9.66 -14.38
N PHE A 96 0.24 9.67 -15.32
CA PHE A 96 -1.18 9.85 -14.98
C PHE A 96 -1.72 8.65 -14.19
N HIS A 97 -1.24 7.44 -14.48
CA HIS A 97 -1.59 6.25 -13.73
C HIS A 97 -1.13 6.35 -12.27
N ALA A 98 0.11 6.77 -12.00
CA ALA A 98 0.64 6.98 -10.65
C ALA A 98 -0.23 7.97 -9.85
N TYR A 99 -0.54 9.14 -10.42
CA TYR A 99 -1.43 10.11 -9.76
C TYR A 99 -2.84 9.57 -9.52
N ARG A 100 -3.38 8.79 -10.46
CA ARG A 100 -4.70 8.17 -10.30
C ARG A 100 -4.71 7.18 -9.14
N LEU A 101 -3.68 6.34 -9.02
CA LEU A 101 -3.54 5.41 -7.90
C LEU A 101 -3.43 6.17 -6.56
N GLY A 102 -2.62 7.22 -6.50
CA GLY A 102 -2.51 8.09 -5.32
C GLY A 102 -3.85 8.69 -4.92
N ALA A 103 -4.59 9.26 -5.88
CA ALA A 103 -5.92 9.83 -5.63
C ALA A 103 -6.93 8.77 -5.16
N GLN A 104 -6.88 7.54 -5.67
CA GLN A 104 -7.73 6.44 -5.20
C GLN A 104 -7.42 6.07 -3.75
N ILE A 105 -6.14 6.02 -3.36
CA ILE A 105 -5.73 5.78 -1.97
C ILE A 105 -6.24 6.89 -1.06
N ALA A 106 -6.01 8.15 -1.43
CA ALA A 106 -6.46 9.34 -0.68
C ALA A 106 -7.99 9.37 -0.50
N ASN A 107 -8.75 9.11 -1.57
CA ASN A 107 -10.21 9.08 -1.51
C ASN A 107 -10.71 7.99 -0.56
N ARG A 108 -10.12 6.79 -0.59
CA ARG A 108 -10.49 5.71 0.33
C ARG A 108 -10.17 6.06 1.79
N ARG A 109 -9.05 6.75 2.03
CA ARG A 109 -8.69 7.28 3.36
C ARG A 109 -9.69 8.31 3.85
N MET A 110 -10.08 9.26 2.99
CA MET A 110 -11.10 10.25 3.31
C MET A 110 -12.45 9.61 3.66
N LEU A 111 -12.89 8.63 2.88
CA LEU A 111 -14.14 7.89 3.14
C LEU A 111 -14.08 7.12 4.47
N ALA A 112 -12.96 6.48 4.77
CA ALA A 112 -12.76 5.77 6.03
C ALA A 112 -12.86 6.72 7.24
N ARG A 113 -12.15 7.86 7.17
CA ARG A 113 -12.19 8.90 8.21
C ARG A 113 -13.57 9.53 8.36
N ALA A 114 -14.29 9.75 7.26
CA ALA A 114 -15.65 10.26 7.30
C ALA A 114 -16.62 9.28 7.99
N LYS A 115 -16.49 7.97 7.68
CA LYS A 115 -17.29 6.91 8.34
C LYS A 115 -17.03 6.85 9.85
N LEU A 116 -15.78 7.01 10.29
CA LEU A 116 -15.41 7.05 11.71
C LEU A 116 -16.00 8.27 12.44
N LYS A 117 -16.10 9.43 11.79
CA LYS A 117 -16.71 10.64 12.39
C LYS A 117 -18.24 10.56 12.49
N ALA A 118 -18.86 9.69 11.70
CA ALA A 118 -20.31 9.53 11.65
C ALA A 118 -20.84 8.41 12.56
N ALA A 119 -19.94 7.62 13.16
CA ALA A 119 -20.24 6.51 14.07
C ALA A 119 -20.09 6.95 15.53
#